data_AF-A0A7S3AL72-F1
#
_entry.id   AF-A0A7S3AL72-F1
#
_cell.length_a   1.000
_cell.length_b   1.000
_cell.length_c   1.000
_cell.angle_alpha   90.00
_cell.angle_beta   90.00
_cell.angle_gamma   90.00
#
_symmetry.space_group_name_H-M   'P 1'
#
loop_
_entity.id
_entity.type
_entity.pdbx_description
1 polymer ?
#
loop_
_entity_poly.entity_id
_entity_poly.type
_entity_poly.pdbx_seq_one_letter_code
_entity_poly.pdbx_strand_id
1 'polypeptide(L)'
;ILTPNQEPFFTMDHSIVATALRTALDRHEHPVLIHSLRGQQRAGVLVGCLRRLQRWSLAAIFEEYRRYAGPSSSLLDLQYIELFDLSLAQQQSAASPRGGDSGISSGGGQDCPGGEPSSSKKADAAAEPM
;
A
#
# COMPACT_ATOMS: atom_id res chain seq x y z
N ILE A 1 -3.23 3.00 -4.79
CA ILE A 1 -2.71 3.33 -3.44
C ILE A 1 -3.50 2.49 -2.44
N LEU A 2 -2.84 1.71 -1.58
CA LEU A 2 -3.53 0.95 -0.52
C LEU A 2 -4.08 1.91 0.54
N THR A 3 -5.31 1.69 0.96
CA THR A 3 -5.98 2.44 2.03
C THR A 3 -5.65 1.81 3.41
N PRO A 4 -5.57 2.55 4.53
CA PRO A 4 -5.47 1.93 5.85
C PRO A 4 -6.79 1.22 6.25
N ASN A 5 -6.73 0.22 7.13
CA ASN A 5 -7.95 -0.30 7.77
C ASN A 5 -8.32 0.56 8.98
N GLN A 6 -9.57 1.04 9.06
CA GLN A 6 -10.04 1.90 10.14
C GLN A 6 -11.56 1.74 10.37
N GLU A 7 -12.00 1.73 11.62
CA GLU A 7 -13.43 1.75 11.96
C GLU A 7 -14.08 3.09 11.56
N PRO A 8 -15.38 3.11 11.19
CA PRO A 8 -16.37 2.03 11.31
C PRO A 8 -16.47 1.04 10.12
N PHE A 9 -15.97 1.36 8.91
CA PHE A 9 -16.17 0.48 7.73
C PHE A 9 -15.03 0.50 6.71
N PHE A 10 -13.87 1.05 7.05
CA PHE A 10 -12.82 1.27 6.06
C PHE A 10 -11.84 0.09 6.06
N THR A 11 -11.78 -0.62 4.94
CA THR A 11 -10.89 -1.77 4.74
C THR A 11 -10.15 -1.63 3.42
N MET A 12 -9.01 -2.31 3.32
CA MET A 12 -8.25 -2.42 2.08
C MET A 12 -9.03 -3.18 1.01
N ASP A 13 -9.10 -2.61 -0.19
CA ASP A 13 -9.67 -3.28 -1.35
C ASP A 13 -8.90 -4.57 -1.66
N HIS A 14 -9.60 -5.69 -1.62
CA HIS A 14 -9.06 -7.02 -1.88
C HIS A 14 -8.43 -7.15 -3.27
N SER A 15 -8.98 -6.48 -4.28
CA SER A 15 -8.46 -6.52 -5.65
C SER A 15 -7.09 -5.83 -5.77
N ILE A 16 -6.91 -4.74 -5.02
CA ILE A 16 -5.64 -4.00 -4.99
C ILE A 16 -4.59 -4.83 -4.24
N VAL A 17 -4.95 -5.44 -3.11
CA VAL A 17 -4.04 -6.33 -2.36
C VAL A 17 -3.67 -7.55 -3.20
N ALA A 18 -4.61 -8.20 -3.87
CA ALA A 18 -4.34 -9.32 -4.77
C ALA A 18 -3.39 -8.94 -5.92
N THR A 19 -3.57 -7.75 -6.51
CA THR A 19 -2.68 -7.23 -7.55
C THR A 19 -1.26 -7.00 -7.02
N ALA A 20 -1.13 -6.36 -5.87
CA ALA A 20 0.17 -6.13 -5.24
C ALA A 20 0.87 -7.45 -4.85
N LEU A 21 0.12 -8.46 -4.38
CA LEU A 21 0.66 -9.80 -4.10
C LEU A 21 1.14 -10.50 -5.36
N ARG A 22 0.40 -10.41 -6.47
CA ARG A 22 0.82 -10.98 -7.76
C ARG A 22 2.14 -10.38 -8.24
N THR A 23 2.26 -9.06 -8.18
CA THR A 23 3.51 -8.35 -8.47
C THR A 23 4.66 -8.81 -7.57
N ALA A 24 4.41 -8.92 -6.26
CA ALA A 24 5.44 -9.37 -5.31
C ALA A 24 5.84 -10.85 -5.45
N LEU A 25 5.04 -11.67 -6.16
CA LEU A 25 5.31 -13.09 -6.42
C LEU A 25 5.91 -13.34 -7.81
N ASP A 26 5.80 -12.37 -8.73
CA ASP A 26 6.32 -12.51 -10.07
C ASP A 26 7.84 -12.33 -10.09
N ARG A 27 8.56 -13.45 -10.30
CA ARG A 27 10.02 -13.50 -10.40
C ARG A 27 10.62 -12.53 -11.42
N HIS A 28 9.87 -12.14 -12.45
CA HIS A 28 10.32 -11.17 -13.46
C HIS A 28 10.32 -9.72 -12.96
N GLU A 29 9.55 -9.41 -11.91
CA GLU A 29 9.48 -8.06 -11.33
C GLU A 29 10.54 -7.82 -10.23
N HIS A 30 11.30 -8.86 -9.84
CA HIS A 30 12.30 -8.71 -8.79
C HIS A 30 13.60 -8.04 -9.30
N PRO A 31 14.24 -7.20 -8.45
CA PRO A 31 13.93 -6.93 -7.04
C PRO A 31 12.78 -5.92 -6.80
N VAL A 32 11.88 -6.23 -5.87
CA VAL A 32 10.73 -5.39 -5.47
C VAL A 32 10.90 -4.86 -4.04
N LEU A 33 10.62 -3.57 -3.83
CA LEU A 33 10.51 -2.96 -2.51
C LEU A 33 9.04 -2.69 -2.16
N ILE A 34 8.56 -3.32 -1.08
CA ILE A 34 7.24 -3.03 -0.51
C ILE A 34 7.40 -1.96 0.57
N HIS A 35 6.73 -0.82 0.41
CA HIS A 35 6.70 0.22 1.44
C HIS A 35 5.33 0.88 1.55
N SER A 36 5.12 1.56 2.68
CA SER A 36 4.01 2.49 2.88
C SER A 36 4.55 3.75 3.54
N LEU A 37 3.70 4.72 3.91
CA LEU A 37 4.15 5.99 4.48
C LEU A 37 5.07 5.80 5.70
N ARG A 38 4.71 4.89 6.60
CA ARG A 38 5.52 4.52 7.77
C ARG A 38 6.05 3.08 7.74
N GLY A 39 5.75 2.33 6.68
CA GLY A 39 6.11 0.90 6.59
C GLY A 39 5.36 -0.04 7.55
N GLN A 40 4.44 0.47 8.38
CA GLN A 40 3.84 -0.30 9.48
C GLN A 40 2.56 -1.03 9.05
N GLN A 41 1.48 -0.29 8.78
CA GLN A 41 0.14 -0.87 8.61
C GLN A 41 -0.02 -1.56 7.25
N ARG A 42 -0.11 -0.79 6.15
CA ARG A 42 -0.40 -1.34 4.81
C ARG A 42 0.65 -2.31 4.30
N ALA A 43 1.92 -1.97 4.52
CA ALA A 43 3.03 -2.84 4.17
C ALA A 43 3.03 -4.11 5.03
N GLY A 44 2.79 -3.99 6.33
CA GLY A 44 2.68 -5.14 7.24
C GLY A 44 1.55 -6.08 6.88
N VAL A 45 0.38 -5.56 6.51
CA VAL A 45 -0.76 -6.40 6.07
C VAL A 45 -0.44 -7.11 4.76
N LEU A 46 0.13 -6.41 3.76
CA LEU A 46 0.52 -7.03 2.51
C LEU A 46 1.55 -8.16 2.72
N VAL A 47 2.56 -7.91 3.56
CA VAL A 47 3.55 -8.92 3.96
C VAL A 47 2.87 -10.07 4.70
N GLY A 48 1.93 -9.81 5.60
CA GLY A 48 1.15 -10.83 6.29
C GLY A 48 0.39 -11.75 5.33
N CYS A 49 -0.28 -11.19 4.32
CA CYS A 49 -0.94 -11.96 3.27
C CYS A 49 0.07 -12.76 2.43
N LEU A 50 1.23 -12.19 2.12
CA LEU A 50 2.31 -12.90 1.44
C LEU A 50 2.82 -14.10 2.26
N ARG A 51 2.96 -13.95 3.58
CA ARG A 51 3.33 -15.07 4.47
C ARG A 51 2.28 -16.17 4.53
N ARG A 52 0.99 -15.82 4.45
CA ARG A 52 -0.07 -16.83 4.33
C ARG A 52 0.05 -17.65 3.06
N LEU A 53 0.41 -17.03 1.93
CA LEU A 53 0.72 -17.75 0.68
C LEU A 53 1.95 -18.65 0.83
N GLN A 54 2.93 -18.24 1.63
CA GLN A 54 4.10 -19.04 1.99
C GLN A 54 3.81 -20.15 3.03
N ARG A 55 2.54 -20.32 3.43
CA ARG A 55 2.09 -21.34 4.40
C ARG A 55 2.71 -21.20 5.80
N TRP A 56 3.01 -19.99 6.22
CA TRP A 56 3.39 -19.72 7.62
C TRP A 56 2.18 -19.88 8.54
N SER A 57 2.42 -20.20 9.82
CA SER A 57 1.34 -20.24 10.82
C SER A 57 0.86 -18.83 11.15
N LEU A 58 -0.46 -18.65 11.39
CA LEU A 58 -1.01 -17.34 11.76
C LEU A 58 -0.33 -16.74 12.99
N ALA A 59 0.06 -17.58 13.97
CA ALA A 59 0.80 -17.13 15.14
C ALA A 59 2.14 -16.45 14.77
N ALA A 60 2.92 -17.07 13.89
CA ALA A 60 4.19 -16.50 13.42
C ALA A 60 3.97 -15.21 12.61
N ILE A 61 2.94 -15.19 11.76
CA ILE A 61 2.58 -14.02 10.95
C ILE A 61 2.18 -12.84 11.84
N PHE A 62 1.34 -13.08 12.84
CA PHE A 62 0.91 -12.04 13.77
C PHE A 62 2.04 -11.56 14.67
N GLU A 63 3.00 -12.41 15.02
CA GLU A 63 4.21 -11.99 15.72
C GLU A 63 5.08 -11.07 14.84
N GLU A 64 5.32 -11.47 13.57
CA GLU A 64 6.06 -10.65 12.60
C GLU A 64 5.40 -9.29 12.40
N TYR A 65 4.09 -9.28 12.13
CA TYR A 65 3.32 -8.04 11.96
C TYR A 65 3.42 -7.14 13.19
N ARG A 66 3.19 -7.66 14.40
CA ARG A 66 3.24 -6.86 15.64
C ARG A 66 4.63 -6.30 15.89
N ARG A 67 5.68 -7.06 15.59
CA ARG A 67 7.07 -6.62 15.72
C ARG A 67 7.36 -5.39 14.87
N TYR A 68 6.83 -5.32 13.64
CA TYR A 68 7.05 -4.19 12.73
C TYR A 68 6.04 -3.05 12.89
N ALA A 69 4.79 -3.35 13.22
CA ALA A 69 3.74 -2.35 13.44
C ALA A 69 3.92 -1.59 14.76
N GLY A 70 4.51 -2.23 15.78
CA GLY A 70 4.76 -1.64 17.09
C GLY A 70 3.47 -1.07 17.71
N PRO A 71 3.47 0.18 18.20
CA PRO A 71 2.30 0.79 18.83
C PRO A 71 1.14 1.05 17.85
N SER A 72 1.39 0.94 16.54
CA SER A 72 0.37 1.11 15.49
C SER A 72 -0.29 -0.20 15.07
N SER A 73 -0.06 -1.30 15.79
CA SER A 73 -0.70 -2.59 15.52
C SER A 73 -2.21 -2.49 15.69
N SER A 74 -2.96 -2.88 14.67
CA SER A 74 -4.43 -2.85 14.68
C SER A 74 -5.00 -4.26 14.64
N LEU A 75 -6.06 -4.52 15.43
CA LEU A 75 -6.79 -5.79 15.35
C LEU A 75 -7.43 -5.98 13.97
N LEU A 76 -7.89 -4.91 13.33
CA LEU A 76 -8.46 -4.96 11.98
C LEU A 76 -7.44 -5.41 10.93
N ASP A 77 -6.17 -5.04 11.12
CA ASP A 77 -5.09 -5.49 10.24
C ASP A 77 -4.84 -6.99 10.41
N LEU A 78 -4.82 -7.49 11.65
CA LEU A 78 -4.69 -8.92 11.94
C LEU A 78 -5.87 -9.73 11.38
N GLN A 79 -7.10 -9.25 11.59
CA GLN A 79 -8.31 -9.85 11.06
C GLN A 79 -8.31 -9.86 9.53
N TYR A 80 -7.87 -8.77 8.89
CA TYR A 80 -7.74 -8.73 7.44
C TYR A 80 -6.76 -9.78 6.93
N ILE A 81 -5.58 -9.87 7.56
CA ILE A 81 -4.59 -10.91 7.21
C ILE A 81 -5.22 -12.29 7.32
N GLU A 82 -5.94 -12.59 8.40
CA GLU A 82 -6.59 -13.89 8.63
C GLU A 82 -7.67 -14.24 7.61
N LEU A 83 -8.52 -13.27 7.25
CA LEU A 83 -9.71 -13.49 6.43
C LEU A 83 -9.48 -13.25 4.93
N PHE A 84 -8.34 -12.69 4.53
CA PHE A 84 -8.05 -12.44 3.12
C PHE A 84 -8.17 -13.72 2.27
N ASP A 85 -8.92 -13.64 1.18
CA ASP A 85 -9.06 -14.73 0.21
C ASP A 85 -7.81 -14.84 -0.67
N LEU A 86 -7.00 -15.86 -0.40
CA LEU A 86 -5.73 -16.11 -1.08
C LEU A 86 -5.91 -16.52 -2.55
N SER A 87 -7.10 -17.02 -2.94
CA SER A 87 -7.35 -17.45 -4.32
C SER A 87 -7.29 -16.29 -5.32
N LEU A 88 -7.62 -15.07 -4.87
CA LEU A 88 -7.55 -13.85 -5.67
C LEU A 88 -6.12 -13.52 -6.14
N ALA A 89 -5.12 -13.87 -5.34
CA ALA A 89 -3.72 -13.68 -5.70
C ALA A 89 -3.19 -14.79 -6.61
N GLN A 90 -3.84 -15.95 -6.63
CA GLN A 90 -3.47 -17.10 -7.46
C GLN A 90 -4.14 -17.06 -8.85
N GLN A 91 -5.25 -16.33 -8.99
CA GLN A 91 -5.88 -16.08 -10.28
C GLN A 91 -4.97 -15.21 -11.16
N GLN A 92 -4.32 -15.87 -12.11
CA GLN A 92 -3.66 -15.23 -13.23
C GLN A 92 -4.73 -14.63 -14.16
N SER A 93 -4.65 -13.33 -14.43
CA SER A 93 -5.40 -12.75 -15.53
C SER A 93 -4.87 -13.36 -16.83
N ALA A 94 -5.72 -14.06 -17.57
CA ALA A 94 -5.41 -14.46 -18.93
C ALA A 94 -5.03 -13.20 -19.73
N ALA A 95 -3.81 -13.20 -20.27
CA ALA A 95 -3.21 -12.20 -21.15
C ALA A 95 -2.94 -10.79 -20.56
N SER A 96 -1.66 -10.52 -20.29
CA SER A 96 -1.09 -9.21 -20.62
C SER A 96 0.09 -9.45 -21.57
N PRO A 97 -0.01 -9.11 -22.87
CA PRO A 97 1.15 -9.15 -23.75
C PRO A 97 2.05 -8.00 -23.33
N ARG A 98 3.13 -8.30 -22.59
CA ARG A 98 4.22 -7.34 -22.38
C ARG A 98 5.04 -7.27 -23.66
N GLY A 99 4.50 -6.57 -24.65
CA GLY A 99 5.23 -6.13 -25.83
C GLY A 99 6.24 -5.07 -25.42
N GLY A 100 7.51 -5.36 -25.63
CA GLY A 100 8.51 -4.32 -25.76
C GLY A 100 8.49 -3.82 -27.20
N ASP A 101 8.38 -2.50 -27.38
CA ASP A 101 9.09 -1.80 -28.45
C ASP A 101 9.39 -0.36 -28.03
N SER A 102 10.58 0.05 -28.43
CA SER A 102 11.23 1.29 -28.10
C SER A 102 10.86 2.30 -29.18
N GLY A 103 10.19 3.39 -28.81
CA GLY A 103 9.89 4.51 -29.69
C GLY A 103 10.38 5.81 -29.09
N ILE A 104 11.61 6.19 -29.41
CA ILE A 104 12.17 7.50 -29.12
C ILE A 104 11.46 8.50 -30.05
N SER A 105 10.68 9.43 -29.49
CA SER A 105 10.21 10.59 -30.24
C SER A 105 10.52 11.86 -29.44
N SER A 106 11.63 12.47 -29.84
CA SER A 106 12.03 13.83 -29.49
C SER A 106 11.03 14.86 -30.01
N GLY A 107 10.78 15.92 -29.25
CA GLY A 107 10.47 17.24 -29.82
C GLY A 107 9.27 17.98 -29.23
N GLY A 108 9.52 19.21 -28.76
CA GLY A 108 8.55 20.30 -28.75
C GLY A 108 8.19 20.84 -27.37
N GLY A 109 8.88 21.88 -26.92
CA GLY A 109 8.52 22.64 -25.72
C GLY A 109 7.33 23.58 -25.93
N GLN A 110 6.69 23.99 -24.83
CA GLN A 110 6.10 25.32 -24.70
C GLN A 110 5.93 25.70 -23.22
N ASP A 111 6.13 26.98 -22.98
CA ASP A 111 6.38 27.71 -21.76
C ASP A 111 5.17 27.84 -20.80
N CYS A 112 5.44 27.92 -19.49
CA CYS A 112 4.47 28.36 -18.48
C CYS A 112 5.00 29.66 -17.82
N PRO A 113 4.28 30.80 -17.88
CA PRO A 113 4.69 32.02 -17.21
C PRO A 113 4.30 32.01 -15.73
N GLY A 114 5.18 32.57 -14.90
CA GLY A 114 4.97 32.75 -13.47
C GLY A 114 4.03 33.91 -13.11
N GLY A 115 3.52 33.85 -11.87
CA GLY A 115 2.76 34.91 -11.21
C GLY A 115 2.40 34.54 -9.77
N GLU A 116 3.27 34.87 -8.82
CA GLU A 116 2.93 35.22 -7.42
C GLU A 116 2.70 36.76 -7.33
N PRO A 117 2.27 37.41 -6.21
CA PRO A 117 1.96 36.92 -4.84
C PRO A 117 0.70 37.55 -4.17
N SER A 118 0.49 37.18 -2.89
CA SER A 118 -0.16 37.95 -1.78
C SER A 118 -1.70 37.90 -1.69
N SER A 119 -2.38 37.90 -0.54
CA SER A 119 -1.97 38.15 0.85
C SER A 119 -3.06 37.70 1.85
N SER A 120 -2.61 37.24 3.03
CA SER A 120 -3.14 37.55 4.37
C SER A 120 -4.60 37.25 4.76
N LYS A 121 -4.77 36.33 5.73
CA LYS A 121 -5.42 36.70 7.01
C LYS A 121 -4.99 35.80 8.18
N LYS A 122 -4.67 36.47 9.29
CA LYS A 122 -4.18 36.00 10.60
C LYS A 122 -5.32 36.10 11.63
N ALA A 123 -5.37 35.17 12.59
CA ALA A 123 -5.76 35.34 14.00
C ALA A 123 -5.49 33.98 14.70
N ASP A 124 -4.61 33.85 15.70
CA ASP A 124 -4.74 34.22 17.14
C ASP A 124 -5.99 33.59 17.80
N ALA A 125 -6.02 33.02 19.01
CA ALA A 125 -5.05 32.66 20.04
C ALA A 125 -5.77 31.76 21.10
N ALA A 126 -4.97 31.03 21.90
CA ALA A 126 -5.15 30.49 23.26
C ALA A 126 -6.53 30.35 23.94
N ALA A 127 -6.76 29.19 24.60
CA ALA A 127 -6.95 29.08 26.06
C ALA A 127 -7.17 27.61 26.52
N GLU A 128 -6.28 27.10 27.37
CA GLU A 128 -6.60 26.05 28.35
C GLU A 128 -7.21 26.71 29.61
N PRO A 129 -8.06 25.98 30.35
CA PRO A 129 -8.10 26.12 31.79
C PRO A 129 -7.87 24.79 32.53
N MET A 130 -7.32 24.96 33.73
CA MET A 130 -6.93 23.99 34.78
C MET A 130 -7.90 22.84 35.05
#